data_AF-A0AB73NG97-F1
#
_entry.id   AF-A0AB73NG97-F1
#
_cell.length_a   1.000
_cell.length_b   1.000
_cell.length_c   1.000
_cell.angle_alpha   90.00
_cell.angle_beta   90.00
_cell.angle_gamma   90.00
#
_symmetry.space_group_name_H-M   'P 1'
#
loop_
_entity.id
_entity.type
_entity.pdbx_description
1 polymer ?
#
loop_
_entity_poly.entity_id
_entity_poly.type
_entity_poly.pdbx_seq_one_letter_code
_entity_poly.pdbx_strand_id
1 'polypeptide(L)' 'MTITPNSKTATRKRFIAGAVCPQCNALDTLALWREDQVEVVECVKCGHHQRQTDEQVNQHVRENEQVIGIFDPQ' A
#
# COMPACT_ATOMS: atom_id res chain seq x y z
N MET A 1 27.98 -25.88 -7.14
CA MET A 1 28.16 -24.71 -6.26
C MET A 1 26.79 -24.06 -6.07
N THR A 2 26.06 -24.48 -5.04
CA THR A 2 24.75 -23.92 -4.70
C THR A 2 24.96 -22.68 -3.86
N ILE A 3 24.65 -21.50 -4.41
CA ILE A 3 24.67 -20.24 -3.67
C ILE A 3 23.39 -20.18 -2.85
N THR A 4 23.51 -20.33 -1.53
CA THR A 4 22.44 -20.07 -0.56
C THR A 4 22.60 -18.63 -0.05
N PRO A 5 21.74 -17.66 -0.44
CA PRO A 5 21.80 -16.34 0.17
C PRO A 5 21.09 -16.36 1.52
N ASN A 6 21.91 -16.20 2.55
CA ASN A 6 21.59 -16.06 3.97
C ASN A 6 20.52 -14.95 4.18
N SER A 7 19.32 -15.37 4.56
CA SER A 7 18.14 -14.55 4.82
C SER A 7 18.21 -13.91 6.21
N LYS A 8 19.00 -12.84 6.35
CA LYS A 8 18.96 -11.97 7.53
C LYS A 8 17.69 -11.09 7.43
N THR A 9 16.65 -11.44 8.17
CA THR A 9 15.33 -10.78 8.24
C THR A 9 15.39 -9.42 8.94
N ALA A 10 16.23 -8.51 8.47
CA ALA A 10 16.09 -7.09 8.77
C ALA A 10 15.06 -6.51 7.80
N THR A 11 14.01 -5.89 8.31
CA THR A 11 13.01 -5.17 7.50
C THR A 11 13.72 -4.07 6.72
N ARG A 12 14.10 -4.35 5.47
CA ARG A 12 14.82 -3.40 4.63
C ARG A 12 13.83 -2.40 4.05
N LYS A 13 14.01 -1.12 4.38
CA LYS A 13 13.38 -0.02 3.64
C LYS A 13 14.00 0.03 2.23
N ARG A 14 13.17 0.11 1.20
CA ARG A 14 13.52 0.19 -0.22
C ARG A 14 13.20 1.60 -0.73
N PHE A 15 14.08 2.22 -1.50
CA PHE A 15 13.79 3.51 -2.12
C PHE A 15 13.19 3.29 -3.52
N ILE A 16 12.20 4.10 -3.89
CA ILE A 16 11.56 4.05 -5.20
C ILE A 16 12.24 5.06 -6.12
N ALA A 17 13.11 4.56 -7.00
CA ALA A 17 13.79 5.38 -8.01
C ALA A 17 12.80 5.83 -9.10
N GLY A 18 12.91 7.09 -9.54
CA GLY A 18 12.04 7.72 -10.52
C GLY A 18 10.68 8.16 -9.99
N ALA A 19 10.38 7.94 -8.70
CA ALA A 19 9.11 8.33 -8.12
C ALA A 19 9.17 9.75 -7.57
N VAL A 20 8.16 10.53 -7.92
CA VAL A 20 7.98 11.92 -7.48
C VAL A 20 6.94 11.95 -6.37
N CYS A 21 7.28 12.57 -5.24
CA CYS A 21 6.32 12.75 -4.16
C CYS A 21 5.19 13.69 -4.62
N PRO A 22 3.89 13.31 -4.51
CA PRO A 22 2.78 14.17 -4.93
C PRO A 22 2.55 15.38 -4.00
N GLN A 23 3.09 15.35 -2.77
CA GLN A 23 2.96 16.45 -1.81
C GLN A 23 4.01 17.54 -1.99
N CYS A 24 5.27 17.17 -2.28
CA CYS A 24 6.38 18.12 -2.35
C CYS A 24 7.13 18.13 -3.68
N ASN A 25 6.68 17.34 -4.66
CA ASN A 25 7.28 17.20 -5.99
C ASN A 25 8.77 16.77 -5.99
N ALA A 26 9.25 16.20 -4.90
CA ALA A 26 10.64 15.76 -4.79
C ALA A 26 10.83 14.38 -5.41
N LEU A 27 11.86 14.25 -6.25
CA LEU A 27 12.22 13.04 -7.00
C LEU A 27 13.10 12.14 -6.12
N ASP A 28 12.93 10.81 -6.21
CA ASP A 28 13.71 9.79 -5.48
C ASP A 28 13.63 9.87 -3.94
N THR A 29 12.48 10.34 -3.41
CA THR A 29 12.33 10.58 -1.97
C THR A 29 11.34 9.63 -1.28
N LEU A 30 10.73 8.72 -2.02
CA LEU A 30 9.78 7.75 -1.48
C LEU A 30 10.50 6.47 -1.02
N ALA A 31 10.32 6.12 0.24
CA ALA A 31 10.80 4.92 0.89
C ALA A 31 9.63 3.97 1.14
N LEU A 32 9.72 2.75 0.61
CA LEU A 32 8.76 1.66 0.75
C LEU A 32 9.32 0.60 1.71
N TRP A 33 8.53 0.16 2.69
CA TRP A 33 8.83 -1.02 3.49
C TRP A 33 7.58 -1.82 3.80
N ARG A 34 7.78 -3.00 4.38
CA ARG A 34 6.70 -3.87 4.83
C ARG A 34 6.72 -3.96 6.35
N GLU A 35 5.63 -3.56 6.99
CA GLU A 35 5.43 -3.60 8.44
C GLU A 35 4.17 -4.42 8.71
N ASP A 36 4.27 -5.50 9.49
CA ASP A 36 3.12 -6.36 9.85
C ASP A 36 2.23 -6.77 8.66
N GLN A 37 2.87 -7.18 7.55
CA GLN A 37 2.24 -7.53 6.26
C GLN A 37 1.61 -6.37 5.49
N VAL A 38 1.69 -5.14 6.00
CA VAL A 38 1.25 -3.91 5.32
C VAL A 38 2.43 -3.28 4.58
N GLU A 39 2.19 -2.87 3.33
CA GLU A 39 3.14 -2.06 2.57
C GLU A 39 2.95 -0.57 2.89
N VAL A 40 4.03 0.05 3.38
CA VAL A 40 4.06 1.45 3.81
C VAL A 40 5.03 2.21 2.91
N VAL A 41 4.55 3.30 2.31
CA VAL A 41 5.34 4.24 1.53
C VAL A 41 5.45 5.55 2.31
N GLU A 42 6.64 6.10 2.48
CA GLU A 42 6.89 7.38 3.17
C GLU A 42 7.84 8.26 2.34
N CYS A 43 7.53 9.54 2.24
CA CYS A 43 8.42 10.54 1.69
C CYS A 43 9.37 11.06 2.76
N VAL A 44 10.68 10.85 2.58
CA VAL A 44 11.72 11.31 3.53
C VAL A 44 11.93 12.83 3.51
N LYS A 45 11.35 13.55 2.53
CA LYS A 45 11.46 15.02 2.39
C LYS A 45 10.38 15.77 3.15
N CYS A 46 9.12 15.34 3.02
CA CYS A 46 7.98 16.03 3.65
C CYS A 46 7.33 15.23 4.79
N GLY A 47 7.70 13.96 5.00
CA GLY A 47 7.10 13.09 6.02
C GLY A 47 5.74 12.52 5.64
N HIS A 48 5.27 12.73 4.40
CA HIS A 48 4.02 12.15 3.91
C HIS A 48 4.14 10.63 3.82
N HIS A 49 3.26 9.87 4.47
CA HIS A 49 3.23 8.42 4.37
C HIS A 49 1.85 7.89 3.99
N GLN A 50 1.84 6.79 3.23
CA GLN A 50 0.65 6.10 2.77
C GLN A 50 0.79 4.62 3.12
N ARG A 51 -0.28 4.04 3.67
CA ARG A 51 -0.38 2.62 4.00
C ARG A 51 -1.32 2.00 2.98
N GLN A 52 -0.84 1.03 2.19
CA GLN A 52 -1.66 0.43 1.13
C GLN A 52 -2.85 -0.39 1.63
N THR A 53 -2.94 -0.70 2.93
CA THR A 53 -4.10 -1.40 3.50
C THR A 53 -5.40 -0.60 3.42
N ASP A 54 -5.34 0.73 3.48
CA ASP A 54 -6.55 1.57 3.46
C ASP A 54 -7.14 1.74 2.05
N GLU A 55 -6.33 1.63 1.00
CA GLU A 55 -6.77 1.94 -0.36
C GLU A 55 -7.52 0.78 -1.04
N GLN A 56 -7.24 -0.47 -0.65
CA GLN A 56 -7.98 -1.64 -1.15
C GLN A 56 -9.38 -1.79 -0.52
N VAL A 57 -9.69 -1.07 0.56
CA VAL A 57 -11.01 -1.15 1.22
C VAL A 57 -12.02 -0.17 0.63
N ASN A 58 -11.58 0.94 0.02
CA ASN A 58 -12.53 1.94 -0.49
C ASN A 58 -13.03 1.66 -1.93
N GLN A 59 -12.40 0.76 -2.68
CA GLN A 59 -12.83 0.38 -4.04
C GLN A 59 -13.73 -0.87 -4.11
N HIS A 60 -14.01 -1.53 -2.98
CA HIS A 60 -14.96 -2.66 -2.94
C HIS A 60 -16.24 -2.36 -2.16
N VAL A 61 -16.51 -1.10 -1.84
CA VAL A 61 -17.78 -0.65 -1.27
C VAL A 61 -18.66 -0.12 -2.41
N ARG A 62 -19.58 -1.01 -2.83
CA ARG A 62 -20.83 -0.76 -3.59
C ARG A 62 -20.71 -0.62 -5.11
N GLU A 63 -20.72 -1.77 -5.79
CA GLU A 63 -21.40 -1.84 -7.09
C GLU A 63 -22.37 -3.03 -7.21
N ASN A 64 -22.38 -4.00 -6.28
CA ASN A 64 -23.16 -5.24 -6.45
C ASN A 64 -23.93 -5.74 -5.22
N GLU A 65 -24.48 -4.88 -4.35
CA GLU A 65 -25.45 -5.35 -3.35
C GLU A 65 -26.51 -4.32 -2.99
N GLN A 66 -27.56 -4.26 -3.79
CA GLN A 66 -28.90 -4.04 -3.25
C GLN A 66 -29.91 -4.84 -4.07
N VAL A 67 -30.02 -6.12 -3.71
CA VAL A 67 -31.16 -6.96 -4.05
C VAL A 67 -32.40 -6.31 -3.41
N ILE A 68 -33.12 -5.48 -4.16
CA ILE A 68 -34.48 -5.06 -3.78
C ILE A 68 -35.40 -6.22 -4.17
N GLY A 69 -35.37 -7.26 -3.36
CA GLY A 69 -36.31 -8.38 -3.37
C GLY A 69 -37.12 -8.36 -2.09
N ILE A 70 -37.91 -7.30 -1.87
CA ILE A 70 -38.96 -7.33 -0.85
C ILE A 70 -40.10 -8.16 -1.45
N PHE A 71 -40.12 -9.44 -1.12
CA PHE A 71 -41.28 -10.31 -1.30
C PHE A 71 -42.33 -9.85 -0.29
N ASP A 72 -43.43 -9.29 -0.76
CA ASP A 72 -44.67 -9.11 -0.01
C ASP A 72 -45.54 -10.38 -0.17
N PRO A 73 -45.80 -11.16 0.89
CA PRO A 73 -46.84 -12.17 0.89
C PRO A 73 -48.05 -11.67 1.70
N GLN A 74 -49.07 -11.14 1.00
CA GLN A 74 -50.48 -11.16 1.44
C GLN A 74 -51.39 -11.36 0.23
#